data_AF-A0A6B3NMD5-F1
#
_entry.id   AF-A0A6B3NMD5-F1
#
_cell.length_a   1.000
_cell.length_b   1.000
_cell.length_c   1.000
_cell.angle_alpha   90.00
_cell.angle_beta   90.00
_cell.angle_gamma   90.00
#
_symmetry.space_group_name_H-M   'P 1'
#
loop_
_entity.id
_entity.type
_entity.pdbx_description
1 polymer ?
#
loop_
_entity_poly.entity_id
_entity_poly.type
_entity_poly.pdbx_seq_one_letter_code
_entity_poly.pdbx_strand_id
1 'polypeptide(L)'
;KAEEMPGVVVQAHMISQIISAALGERPLLSWWTEWLETLWIGSWAFVGAIFVVVWRSLYLRIIGVLISLILLWGICLFVLVGGLWIPLVPSALTLGITAISVLGLYNLFNHK
;
A
#
# COMPACT_ATOMS: atom_id res chain seq x y z
N LYS A 1 4.78 -13.28 35.46
CA LYS A 1 4.29 -11.94 35.90
C LYS A 1 4.49 -11.04 34.70
N ALA A 2 3.42 -10.58 34.04
CA ALA A 2 3.57 -9.66 32.91
C ALA A 2 4.10 -8.33 33.46
N GLU A 3 5.27 -7.90 32.99
CA GLU A 3 5.83 -6.60 33.33
C GLU A 3 5.02 -5.56 32.58
N GLU A 4 4.09 -4.88 33.27
CA GLU A 4 3.34 -3.78 32.70
C GLU A 4 4.30 -2.62 32.44
N MET A 5 4.61 -2.38 31.17
CA MET A 5 5.37 -1.21 30.76
C MET A 5 4.52 0.04 31.02
N PRO A 6 4.98 0.98 31.88
CA PRO A 6 4.27 2.23 32.10
C PRO A 6 4.14 3.01 30.79
N GLY A 7 2.99 3.63 30.53
CA GLY A 7 2.77 4.41 29.29
C GLY A 7 3.80 5.52 29.05
N VAL A 8 4.41 6.05 30.13
CA VAL A 8 5.50 7.03 30.07
C VAL A 8 6.77 6.43 29.43
N VAL A 9 7.03 5.14 29.63
CA VAL A 9 8.17 4.45 29.01
C VAL A 9 7.94 4.32 27.50
N VAL A 10 6.70 4.08 27.06
CA VAL A 10 6.33 4.08 25.63
C VAL A 10 6.52 5.47 25.01
N GLN A 11 6.07 6.53 25.70
CA GLN A 11 6.28 7.92 25.25
C GLN A 11 7.76 8.29 25.20
N ALA A 12 8.53 7.94 26.22
CA ALA A 12 9.98 8.17 26.26
C ALA A 12 10.69 7.44 25.12
N HIS A 13 10.24 6.23 24.76
CA HIS A 13 10.77 5.49 23.63
C HIS A 13 10.49 6.19 22.29
N MET A 14 9.26 6.68 22.06
CA MET A 14 8.93 7.48 20.87
C MET A 14 9.78 8.76 20.77
N ILE A 15 9.92 9.50 21.87
CA ILE A 15 10.72 10.73 21.92
C ILE A 15 12.21 10.43 21.67
N SER A 16 12.73 9.32 22.22
CA SER A 16 14.12 8.89 22.02
C SER A 16 14.40 8.56 20.55
N GLN A 17 13.44 7.96 19.83
CA GLN A 17 13.58 7.72 18.40
C GLN A 17 13.61 9.03 17.59
N ILE A 18 12.76 10.00 17.92
CA ILE A 18 12.75 11.33 17.28
C ILE A 18 14.07 12.08 17.52
N ILE A 19 14.54 12.09 18.77
CA ILE A 19 15.80 12.76 19.15
C ILE A 19 17.00 12.09 18.48
N SER A 20 17.07 10.75 18.47
CA SER A 20 18.15 10.00 17.81
C SER A 20 18.21 10.27 16.30
N ALA A 21 17.06 10.53 15.67
CA ALA A 21 16.99 10.89 14.27
C ALA A 21 17.36 12.34 13.99
N ALA A 22 16.99 13.26 14.88
CA ALA A 22 17.42 14.66 14.81
C ALA A 22 18.95 14.78 15.00
N LEU A 23 19.55 13.90 15.80
CA LEU A 23 20.99 13.77 15.99
C LEU A 23 21.70 13.01 14.85
N GLY A 24 20.97 12.50 13.87
CA GLY A 24 21.53 11.85 12.67
C GLY A 24 22.02 10.41 12.88
N GLU A 25 21.76 9.81 14.03
CA GLU A 25 22.21 8.44 14.34
C GLU A 25 21.33 7.36 13.69
N ARG A 26 20.14 7.72 13.17
CA ARG A 26 19.19 6.79 12.50
C ARG A 26 18.41 7.48 11.36
N PRO A 27 18.44 6.97 10.11
CA PRO A 27 17.50 7.40 9.09
C PRO A 27 16.12 6.81 9.42
N LEU A 28 15.20 7.63 9.95
CA LEU A 28 13.93 7.12 10.47
C LEU A 28 12.99 6.58 9.39
N LEU A 29 12.96 7.20 8.20
CA LEU A 29 12.24 6.75 7.01
C LEU A 29 12.81 7.52 5.82
N SER A 30 13.49 6.83 4.92
CA SER A 30 13.85 7.42 3.63
C SER A 30 12.63 7.43 2.72
N TRP A 31 12.48 8.50 1.94
CA TRP A 31 11.44 8.58 0.92
C TRP A 31 11.97 8.10 -0.43
N TRP A 32 11.10 7.49 -1.21
CA TRP A 32 11.42 7.13 -2.58
C TRP A 32 11.40 8.36 -3.49
N THR A 33 12.20 8.35 -4.57
CA THR A 33 12.13 9.32 -5.65
C THR A 33 10.74 9.38 -6.26
N GLU A 34 10.23 10.60 -6.46
CA GLU A 34 8.88 10.88 -6.96
C GLU A 34 8.51 10.15 -8.25
N TRP A 35 9.46 9.97 -9.18
CA TRP A 35 9.20 9.28 -10.44
C TRP A 35 8.85 7.80 -10.24
N LEU A 36 9.56 7.15 -9.32
CA LEU A 36 9.34 5.75 -9.02
C LEU A 36 8.05 5.55 -8.20
N GLU A 37 7.67 6.55 -7.40
CA GLU A 37 6.36 6.61 -6.76
C GLU A 37 5.23 6.56 -7.81
N THR A 38 5.36 7.38 -8.85
CA THR A 38 4.38 7.42 -9.95
C THR A 38 4.30 6.10 -10.69
N LEU A 39 5.45 5.48 -11.00
CA LEU A 39 5.51 4.16 -11.63
C LEU A 39 4.87 3.08 -10.75
N TRP A 40 5.13 3.12 -9.44
CA TRP A 40 4.57 2.20 -8.47
C TRP A 40 3.04 2.30 -8.43
N ILE A 41 2.50 3.51 -8.27
CA ILE A 41 1.04 3.74 -8.26
C ILE A 41 0.43 3.33 -9.60
N GLY A 42 1.05 3.71 -10.72
CA GLY A 42 0.60 3.35 -12.06
C GLY A 42 0.57 1.84 -12.29
N SER A 43 1.53 1.08 -11.76
CA SER A 43 1.56 -0.38 -11.87
C SER A 43 0.31 -1.03 -11.25
N TRP A 44 -0.17 -0.52 -10.12
CA TRP A 44 -1.37 -1.02 -9.46
C TRP A 44 -2.67 -0.65 -10.20
N ALA A 45 -2.66 0.43 -10.97
CA ALA A 45 -3.74 0.73 -11.92
C ALA A 45 -3.83 -0.36 -13.00
N PHE A 46 -2.70 -0.74 -13.60
CA PHE A 46 -2.66 -1.80 -14.61
C PHE A 46 -3.13 -3.14 -14.04
N VAL A 47 -2.68 -3.50 -12.84
CA VAL A 47 -3.11 -4.73 -12.14
C VAL A 47 -4.63 -4.74 -11.96
N GLY A 48 -5.21 -3.65 -11.44
CA GLY A 48 -6.67 -3.54 -11.27
C GLY A 48 -7.45 -3.67 -12.58
N ALA A 49 -6.96 -3.06 -13.66
CA ALA A 49 -7.58 -3.16 -14.98
C ALA A 49 -7.52 -4.59 -15.56
N ILE A 50 -6.35 -5.24 -15.47
CA ILE A 50 -6.13 -6.61 -15.95
C ILE A 50 -7.09 -7.58 -15.25
N PHE A 51 -7.27 -7.45 -13.93
CA PHE A 51 -8.21 -8.29 -13.18
C PHE A 51 -9.64 -8.23 -13.70
N VAL A 52 -10.09 -7.06 -14.12
CA VAL A 52 -11.46 -6.88 -14.62
C VAL A 52 -11.61 -7.39 -16.06
N VAL A 53 -10.63 -7.12 -16.92
CA VAL A 53 -10.72 -7.43 -18.36
C VAL A 53 -10.51 -8.91 -18.63
N VAL A 54 -9.55 -9.56 -17.97
CA VAL A 54 -9.17 -10.95 -18.24
C VAL A 54 -10.20 -11.94 -17.70
N TRP A 55 -10.66 -11.71 -16.46
CA TRP A 55 -11.59 -12.64 -15.82
C TRP A 55 -13.03 -12.21 -16.04
N ARG A 56 -13.88 -13.12 -16.50
CA ARG A 56 -15.31 -12.87 -16.72
C ARG A 56 -16.15 -13.09 -15.46
N SER A 57 -15.67 -13.95 -14.54
CA SER A 57 -16.34 -14.23 -13.28
C SER A 57 -16.10 -13.12 -12.26
N LEU A 58 -17.19 -12.56 -11.72
CA LEU A 58 -17.13 -11.53 -10.67
C LEU A 58 -16.37 -12.03 -9.42
N TYR A 59 -16.54 -13.31 -9.08
CA TYR A 59 -15.86 -13.93 -7.94
C TYR A 59 -14.33 -13.92 -8.10
N LEU A 60 -13.84 -14.29 -9.29
CA LEU A 60 -12.41 -14.29 -9.59
C LEU A 60 -11.83 -12.87 -9.60
N ARG A 61 -12.60 -11.87 -10.07
CA ARG A 61 -12.21 -10.46 -9.99
C ARG A 61 -12.00 -10.00 -8.56
N ILE A 62 -12.97 -10.27 -7.68
CA ILE A 62 -12.91 -9.86 -6.27
C ILE A 62 -11.72 -10.54 -5.57
N ILE A 63 -11.53 -11.85 -5.77
CA ILE A 63 -10.39 -12.56 -5.19
C ILE A 63 -9.07 -11.99 -5.68
N GLY A 64 -8.94 -11.71 -6.98
CA GLY A 64 -7.73 -11.12 -7.56
C GLY A 64 -7.38 -9.77 -6.93
N VAL A 65 -8.39 -8.90 -6.75
CA VAL A 65 -8.25 -7.61 -6.06
C VAL A 65 -7.82 -7.79 -4.60
N LEU A 66 -8.45 -8.71 -3.86
CA LEU A 66 -8.11 -8.96 -2.45
C LEU A 66 -6.68 -9.50 -2.29
N ILE A 67 -6.28 -10.47 -3.11
CA ILE A 67 -4.91 -11.00 -3.12
C ILE A 67 -3.92 -9.89 -3.43
N SER A 68 -4.24 -9.03 -4.39
CA SER A 68 -3.41 -7.88 -4.76
C SER A 68 -3.23 -6.89 -3.61
N LEU A 69 -4.29 -6.60 -2.84
CA LEU A 69 -4.20 -5.75 -1.66
C LEU A 69 -3.35 -6.37 -0.56
N ILE A 70 -3.45 -7.68 -0.34
CA ILE A 70 -2.61 -8.41 0.64
C ILE A 70 -1.14 -8.36 0.21
N LEU A 71 -0.85 -8.57 -1.07
CA LEU A 71 0.50 -8.48 -1.63
C LEU A 71 1.06 -7.06 -1.52
N LEU A 72 0.27 -6.04 -1.88
CA LEU A 72 0.63 -4.65 -1.73
C LEU A 72 0.99 -4.33 -0.28
N TRP A 73 0.14 -4.73 0.67
CA TRP A 73 0.39 -4.55 2.09
C TRP A 73 1.68 -5.26 2.55
N GLY A 74 1.88 -6.51 2.13
CA GLY A 74 3.09 -7.27 2.45
C GLY A 74 4.36 -6.63 1.89
N ILE A 75 4.34 -6.12 0.66
CA ILE A 75 5.47 -5.43 0.03
C ILE A 75 5.75 -4.12 0.78
N CYS A 76 4.73 -3.31 1.06
CA CYS A 76 4.89 -2.08 1.81
C CYS A 76 5.47 -2.33 3.21
N LEU A 77 5.02 -3.38 3.91
CA LEU A 77 5.58 -3.76 5.20
C LEU A 77 7.04 -4.22 5.10
N PHE A 78 7.36 -5.05 4.12
CA PHE A 78 8.73 -5.53 3.91
C PHE A 78 9.69 -4.37 3.68
N VAL A 79 9.30 -3.41 2.84
CA VAL A 79 10.11 -2.24 2.54
C VAL A 79 10.20 -1.28 3.74
N LEU A 80 9.12 -1.15 4.52
CA LEU A 80 9.10 -0.35 5.75
C LEU A 80 10.08 -0.85 6.80
N VAL A 81 10.21 -2.18 6.97
CA VAL A 81 11.22 -2.78 7.87
C VAL A 81 12.64 -2.46 7.40
N GLY A 82 12.85 -2.26 6.10
CA GLY A 82 14.11 -1.79 5.51
C GLY A 82 14.39 -0.29 5.67
N GLY A 83 13.50 0.48 6.32
CA GLY A 83 13.66 1.92 6.53
C GLY A 83 13.31 2.79 5.32
N LEU A 84 12.69 2.23 4.28
CA LEU A 84 12.17 2.95 3.12
C LEU A 84 10.64 3.01 3.19
N TRP A 85 10.05 4.16 2.89
CA TRP A 85 8.61 4.32 2.84
C TRP A 85 8.09 4.27 1.39
N ILE A 86 6.97 3.56 1.17
CA ILE A 86 6.28 3.46 -0.13
C ILE A 86 4.79 3.79 0.08
N PRO A 87 4.13 4.49 -0.89
CA PRO A 87 2.73 4.90 -0.78
C PRO A 87 1.75 3.71 -0.84
N LEU A 88 1.40 3.17 0.32
CA LEU A 88 0.37 2.13 0.44
C LEU A 88 -1.03 2.64 0.06
N VAL A 89 -1.43 3.79 0.63
CA VAL A 89 -2.80 4.33 0.49
C VAL A 89 -3.10 4.76 -0.96
N PRO A 90 -2.27 5.58 -1.63
CA PRO A 90 -2.49 5.93 -3.03
C PRO A 90 -2.57 4.72 -3.97
N SER A 91 -1.72 3.71 -3.74
CA SER A 91 -1.69 2.49 -4.55
C SER A 91 -2.96 1.64 -4.38
N ALA A 92 -3.42 1.46 -3.14
CA ALA A 92 -4.63 0.71 -2.84
C ALA A 92 -5.89 1.40 -3.42
N LEU A 93 -5.98 2.72 -3.28
CA LEU A 93 -7.06 3.52 -3.88
C LEU A 93 -7.04 3.40 -5.40
N THR A 94 -5.86 3.54 -6.01
CA THR A 94 -5.70 3.44 -7.47
C THR A 94 -6.17 2.08 -7.99
N LEU A 95 -5.78 0.99 -7.31
CA LEU A 95 -6.22 -0.36 -7.64
C LEU A 95 -7.74 -0.50 -7.60
N GLY A 96 -8.36 -0.10 -6.48
CA GLY A 96 -9.80 -0.20 -6.27
C GLY A 96 -10.60 0.67 -7.24
N ILE A 97 -10.23 1.94 -7.39
CA ILE A 97 -10.87 2.89 -8.30
C ILE A 97 -10.77 2.40 -9.74
N THR A 98 -9.60 1.93 -10.16
CA THR A 98 -9.42 1.42 -11.53
C THR A 98 -10.27 0.18 -11.77
N ALA A 99 -10.29 -0.77 -10.83
CA ALA A 99 -11.13 -1.95 -10.95
C ALA A 99 -12.63 -1.60 -11.07
N ILE A 100 -13.13 -0.68 -10.23
CA ILE A 100 -14.53 -0.23 -10.28
C ILE A 100 -14.83 0.49 -11.60
N SER A 101 -13.95 1.40 -12.01
CA SER A 101 -14.14 2.24 -13.21
C SER A 101 -14.15 1.38 -14.48
N VAL A 102 -13.18 0.48 -14.63
CA VAL A 102 -13.10 -0.44 -15.78
C VAL A 102 -14.28 -1.39 -15.80
N LEU A 103 -14.74 -1.87 -14.63
CA LEU A 103 -15.91 -2.74 -14.56
C LEU A 103 -17.19 -2.01 -15.01
N GLY A 104 -17.37 -0.77 -14.58
CA GLY A 104 -18.48 0.08 -15.00
C GLY A 104 -18.49 0.33 -16.51
N LEU A 105 -17.33 0.70 -17.06
CA LEU A 105 -17.16 0.89 -18.51
C LEU A 105 -17.42 -0.42 -19.28
N TYR A 106 -16.85 -1.53 -18.83
CA TYR A 106 -17.02 -2.83 -19.47
C TYR A 106 -18.48 -3.25 -19.52
N ASN A 107 -19.22 -3.07 -18.42
CA ASN A 107 -20.64 -3.39 -18.37
C ASN A 107 -21.47 -2.45 -19.27
N LEU A 108 -21.13 -1.16 -19.34
CA LEU A 108 -21.81 -0.20 -20.21
C LEU A 108 -21.65 -0.55 -21.69
N PHE A 109 -20.46 -0.96 -22.12
CA PHE A 109 -20.20 -1.33 -23.51
C PHE A 109 -20.81 -2.69 -23.89
N ASN A 110 -20.79 -3.69 -23.00
CA ASN A 110 -21.36 -5.01 -23.29
C ASN A 110 -22.90 -5.02 -23.34
N HIS A 111 -23.55 -4.00 -22.79
CA HIS A 111 -25.01 -3.90 -22.75
C HIS A 111 -25.60 -3.09 -23.92
N LYS A 112 -24.75 -2.52 -24.78
CA LYS A 112 -25.11 -1.94 -26.07
C LYS A 112 -24.90 -2.96 -27.18
#